data_AF-A0A950S275-F1
#
_entry.id   AF-A0A950S275-F1
#
_cell.length_a   1.000
_cell.length_b   1.000
_cell.length_c   1.000
_cell.angle_alpha   90.00
_cell.angle_beta   90.00
_cell.angle_gamma   90.00
#
_symmetry.space_group_name_H-M   'P 1'
#
loop_
_entity.id
_entity.type
_entity.pdbx_description
1 polymer ?
#
loop_
_entity_poly.entity_id
_entity_poly.type
_entity_poly.pdbx_seq_one_letter_code
_entity_poly.pdbx_strand_id
1 'polypeptide(L)'
;MMLGKDTDTSQDPLSIARIRDLFLHPRPTYMPAAAAEAIGMSVEDVEGWMEVGELEGIVAAGAVVLPWDELVSFAMGFWEQADIEAALGADAADALPELLLLCDLEVRIPRIEVVALERLAARDGKSVDAVLASELRDLVSAQSEWLSRVIPGFEAALAWPY
;
A
#
# COMPACT_ATOMS: atom_id res chain seq x y z
N MET A 1 -11.60 8.69 16.10
CA MET A 1 -13.00 8.50 15.69
C MET A 1 -13.06 7.13 15.03
N MET A 2 -13.68 6.14 15.66
CA MET A 2 -13.75 4.77 15.13
C MET A 2 -14.74 4.70 13.98
N LEU A 3 -14.28 4.36 12.77
CA LEU A 3 -15.13 3.84 11.71
C LEU A 3 -15.22 2.33 11.89
N GLY A 4 -16.43 1.87 12.25
CA GLY A 4 -16.76 0.46 12.34
C GLY A 4 -17.48 -0.02 11.08
N LYS A 5 -16.99 -1.17 10.60
CA LYS A 5 -17.70 -2.30 9.96
C LYS A 5 -18.03 -2.28 8.47
N ASP A 6 -17.49 -3.32 7.82
CA ASP A 6 -18.14 -4.21 6.86
C ASP A 6 -18.41 -3.68 5.45
N THR A 7 -17.41 -3.06 4.83
CA THR A 7 -17.28 -3.07 3.38
C THR A 7 -15.86 -3.41 3.02
N ASP A 8 -15.71 -4.43 2.19
CA ASP A 8 -14.52 -4.63 1.38
C ASP A 8 -14.34 -3.38 0.51
N THR A 9 -13.66 -2.36 1.06
CA THR A 9 -13.54 -1.02 0.48
C THR A 9 -12.84 -1.05 -0.88
N SER A 10 -12.19 -2.18 -1.19
CA SER A 10 -11.56 -2.54 -2.46
C SER A 10 -12.52 -2.74 -3.62
N GLN A 11 -13.80 -3.02 -3.34
CA GLN A 11 -14.84 -3.22 -4.35
C GLN A 11 -15.72 -1.98 -4.58
N ASP A 12 -15.48 -0.89 -3.84
CA ASP A 12 -16.13 0.39 -4.14
C ASP A 12 -15.59 0.93 -5.48
N PRO A 13 -16.46 1.16 -6.49
CA PRO A 13 -16.05 1.72 -7.78
C PRO A 13 -15.25 3.03 -7.65
N LEU A 14 -15.51 3.83 -6.60
CA LEU A 14 -14.75 5.06 -6.35
C LEU A 14 -13.33 4.78 -5.84
N SER A 15 -13.12 3.74 -5.03
CA SER A 15 -11.79 3.30 -4.61
C SER A 15 -10.98 2.77 -5.78
N ILE A 16 -11.60 1.96 -6.65
CA ILE A 16 -10.94 1.43 -7.86
C ILE A 16 -10.48 2.58 -8.77
N ALA A 17 -11.34 3.56 -9.04
CA ALA A 17 -11.00 4.68 -9.89
C ALA A 17 -9.83 5.51 -9.33
N ARG A 18 -9.79 5.72 -8.01
CA ARG A 18 -8.71 6.43 -7.31
C ARG A 18 -7.38 5.71 -7.39
N ILE A 19 -7.36 4.40 -7.10
CA ILE A 19 -6.15 3.58 -7.22
C ILE A 19 -5.62 3.67 -8.65
N ARG A 20 -6.49 3.46 -9.64
CA ARG A 20 -6.09 3.53 -11.06
C ARG A 20 -5.53 4.90 -11.42
N ASP A 21 -6.16 5.99 -11.01
CA ASP A 21 -5.66 7.34 -11.31
C ASP A 21 -4.29 7.60 -10.67
N LEU A 22 -4.12 7.24 -9.39
CA LEU A 22 -2.88 7.49 -8.66
C LEU A 22 -1.69 6.71 -9.26
N PHE A 23 -1.89 5.46 -9.67
CA PHE A 23 -0.80 4.61 -10.16
C PHE A 23 -0.58 4.73 -11.68
N LEU A 24 -1.63 4.88 -12.48
CA LEU A 24 -1.51 4.91 -13.96
C LEU A 24 -1.32 6.31 -14.53
N HIS A 25 -1.73 7.34 -13.78
CA HIS A 25 -1.61 8.74 -14.22
C HIS A 25 -0.90 9.61 -13.16
N PRO A 26 0.32 9.22 -12.74
CA PRO A 26 1.03 9.91 -11.67
C PRO A 26 1.31 11.36 -12.05
N ARG A 27 0.99 12.29 -11.14
CA ARG A 27 1.47 13.68 -11.21
C ARG A 27 2.71 13.78 -10.34
N PRO A 28 3.78 14.48 -10.74
CA PRO A 28 4.99 14.57 -9.92
C PRO A 28 4.74 15.06 -8.49
N THR A 29 3.75 15.94 -8.32
CA THR A 29 3.36 16.48 -7.02
C THR A 29 1.86 16.78 -6.97
N TYR A 30 1.26 16.70 -5.78
CA TYR A 30 -0.14 16.98 -5.51
C TYR A 30 -0.27 18.14 -4.51
N MET A 31 -1.23 19.04 -4.73
CA MET A 31 -1.68 19.94 -3.66
C MET A 31 -2.47 19.13 -2.63
N PRO A 32 -2.53 19.54 -1.34
CA PRO A 32 -3.26 18.79 -0.31
C PRO A 32 -4.69 18.40 -0.70
N ALA A 33 -5.44 19.32 -1.32
CA ALA A 33 -6.79 19.03 -1.80
C ALA A 33 -6.84 17.95 -2.90
N ALA A 34 -5.87 17.96 -3.82
CA ALA A 34 -5.78 16.94 -4.87
C ALA A 34 -5.29 15.59 -4.34
N ALA A 35 -4.41 15.60 -3.33
CA ALA A 35 -3.98 14.40 -2.63
C ALA A 35 -5.15 13.75 -1.89
N ALA A 36 -5.93 14.55 -1.16
CA ALA A 36 -7.14 14.11 -0.46
C ALA A 36 -8.14 13.42 -1.41
N GLU A 37 -8.40 14.03 -2.58
CA GLU A 37 -9.24 13.43 -3.61
C GLU A 37 -8.65 12.10 -4.12
N ALA A 38 -7.35 12.06 -4.40
CA ALA A 38 -6.66 10.90 -4.94
C ALA A 38 -6.68 9.69 -3.98
N ILE A 39 -6.62 9.90 -2.67
CA ILE A 39 -6.63 8.81 -1.67
C ILE A 39 -7.99 8.63 -0.99
N GLY A 40 -9.00 9.44 -1.35
CA GLY A 40 -10.35 9.33 -0.83
C GLY A 40 -10.51 9.80 0.62
N MET A 41 -9.70 10.76 1.05
CA MET A 41 -9.75 11.37 2.38
C MET A 41 -10.29 12.81 2.32
N SER A 42 -10.59 13.39 3.49
CA SER A 42 -10.83 14.84 3.58
C SER A 42 -9.51 15.62 3.51
N VAL A 43 -9.59 16.91 3.17
CA VAL A 43 -8.39 17.77 3.16
C VAL A 43 -7.86 17.95 4.57
N GLU A 44 -8.77 18.04 5.54
CA GLU A 44 -8.46 18.16 6.95
C GLU A 44 -7.72 16.93 7.48
N ASP A 45 -8.07 15.72 7.03
CA ASP A 45 -7.34 14.50 7.38
C ASP A 45 -5.93 14.52 6.80
N VAL A 46 -5.78 14.88 5.52
CA VAL A 46 -4.46 15.00 4.87
C VAL A 46 -3.57 16.01 5.58
N GLU A 47 -4.09 17.20 5.86
CA GLU A 47 -3.37 18.24 6.61
C GLU A 47 -3.01 17.76 8.02
N GLY A 48 -3.93 17.04 8.69
CA GLY A 48 -3.66 16.44 9.99
C GLY A 48 -2.52 15.42 9.97
N TRP A 49 -2.45 14.55 8.96
CA TRP A 49 -1.34 13.61 8.78
C TRP A 49 -0.02 14.31 8.48
N MET A 50 -0.06 15.41 7.72
CA MET A 50 1.11 16.25 7.46
C MET A 50 1.61 16.92 8.74
N GLU A 51 0.71 17.40 9.61
CA GLU A 51 1.06 18.04 10.88
C GLU A 51 1.78 17.09 11.85
N VAL A 52 1.42 15.80 11.86
CA VAL A 52 2.07 14.79 12.71
C VAL A 52 3.29 14.15 12.05
N GLY A 53 3.58 14.48 10.79
CA GLY A 53 4.75 13.99 10.05
C GLY A 53 4.60 12.58 9.50
N GLU A 54 3.39 12.02 9.44
CA GLU A 54 3.12 10.72 8.82
C GLU A 54 2.93 10.83 7.31
N LEU A 55 2.79 12.05 6.80
CA LEU A 55 2.69 12.35 5.37
C LEU A 55 3.54 13.58 5.04
N GLU A 56 4.66 13.39 4.33
CA GLU A 56 5.64 14.46 4.15
C GLU A 56 5.41 15.32 2.90
N GLY A 57 5.23 16.62 3.10
CA GLY A 57 5.19 17.60 2.02
C GLY A 57 6.54 18.26 1.75
N ILE A 58 6.81 18.62 0.49
CA ILE A 58 7.93 19.47 0.11
C ILE A 58 7.45 20.88 -0.25
N VAL A 59 8.32 21.88 -0.12
CA VAL A 59 8.01 23.25 -0.58
C VAL A 59 8.44 23.40 -2.04
N ALA A 60 7.47 23.63 -2.92
CA ALA A 60 7.70 23.91 -4.34
C ALA A 60 7.02 25.23 -4.72
N ALA A 61 7.79 26.16 -5.32
CA ALA A 61 7.31 27.47 -5.75
C ALA A 61 6.53 28.27 -4.67
N GLY A 62 6.88 28.09 -3.39
CA GLY A 62 6.26 28.78 -2.25
C GLY A 62 4.97 28.14 -1.72
N ALA A 63 4.59 26.97 -2.21
CA ALA A 63 3.50 26.16 -1.69
C ALA A 63 4.00 24.81 -1.19
N VAL A 64 3.31 24.22 -0.20
CA VAL A 64 3.54 22.84 0.21
C VAL A 64 2.81 21.92 -0.77
N VAL A 65 3.54 20.95 -1.30
CA VAL A 65 3.02 19.94 -2.22
C VAL A 65 3.51 18.56 -1.78
N LEU A 66 2.73 17.53 -2.08
CA LEU A 66 3.03 16.15 -1.74
C LEU A 66 3.65 15.45 -2.95
N PRO A 67 4.87 14.92 -2.84
CA PRO A 67 5.45 14.03 -3.84
C PRO A 67 4.56 12.80 -4.10
N TRP A 68 4.58 12.28 -5.33
CA TRP A 68 3.76 11.12 -5.70
C TRP A 68 4.16 9.84 -4.94
N ASP A 69 5.46 9.58 -4.84
CA ASP A 69 6.04 8.46 -4.10
C ASP A 69 5.61 8.48 -2.64
N GLU A 70 5.67 9.64 -1.99
CA GLU A 70 5.18 9.80 -0.63
C GLU A 70 3.68 9.53 -0.51
N LEU A 71 2.87 10.05 -1.44
CA LEU A 71 1.43 9.83 -1.44
C LEU A 71 1.06 8.36 -1.67
N VAL A 72 1.79 7.66 -2.54
CA VAL A 72 1.62 6.23 -2.80
C VAL A 72 2.03 5.40 -1.59
N SER A 73 3.20 5.68 -1.01
CA SER A 73 3.69 5.03 0.21
C SER A 73 2.67 5.14 1.34
N PHE A 74 2.15 6.36 1.57
CA PHE A 74 1.09 6.62 2.54
C PHE A 74 -0.20 5.85 2.21
N ALA A 75 -0.67 5.90 0.96
CA ALA A 75 -1.90 5.21 0.54
C ALA A 75 -1.82 3.68 0.70
N MET A 76 -0.65 3.08 0.44
CA MET A 76 -0.39 1.64 0.67
C MET A 76 -0.41 1.24 2.14
N GLY A 77 -0.32 2.19 3.07
CA GLY A 77 -0.60 1.94 4.49
C GLY A 77 -2.08 1.61 4.76
N PHE A 78 -2.99 1.96 3.84
CA PHE A 78 -4.43 1.77 3.98
C PHE A 78 -5.01 0.78 2.96
N TRP A 79 -4.49 0.75 1.74
CA TRP A 79 -4.93 -0.18 0.69
C TRP A 79 -4.16 -1.48 0.77
N GLU A 80 -4.86 -2.62 0.72
CA GLU A 80 -4.18 -3.90 0.64
C GLU A 80 -3.59 -4.07 -0.77
N GLN A 81 -2.44 -4.74 -0.87
CA GLN A 81 -1.78 -5.01 -2.16
C GLN A 81 -2.72 -5.71 -3.15
N ALA A 82 -3.57 -6.61 -2.66
CA ALA A 82 -4.56 -7.32 -3.48
C ALA A 82 -5.58 -6.36 -4.10
N ASP A 83 -5.98 -5.33 -3.37
CA ASP A 83 -6.92 -4.31 -3.83
C ASP A 83 -6.28 -3.45 -4.92
N ILE A 84 -5.01 -3.10 -4.73
CA ILE A 84 -4.23 -2.35 -5.70
C ILE A 84 -4.13 -3.12 -7.01
N GLU A 85 -3.67 -4.37 -6.97
CA GLU A 85 -3.54 -5.20 -8.17
C GLU A 85 -4.88 -5.50 -8.83
N ALA A 86 -5.93 -5.75 -8.06
CA ALA A 86 -7.28 -5.95 -8.60
C ALA A 86 -7.80 -4.71 -9.33
N ALA A 87 -7.57 -3.51 -8.78
CA ALA A 87 -7.97 -2.25 -9.40
C ALA A 87 -7.16 -1.94 -10.68
N LEU A 88 -5.87 -2.24 -10.68
CA LEU A 88 -5.01 -2.07 -11.85
C LEU A 88 -5.33 -3.10 -12.95
N GLY A 89 -5.69 -4.32 -12.56
CA GLY A 89 -6.04 -5.39 -13.48
C GLY A 89 -4.87 -5.71 -14.43
N ALA A 90 -5.14 -5.69 -15.74
CA ALA A 90 -4.12 -5.98 -16.74
C ALA A 90 -2.96 -4.97 -16.76
N ASP A 91 -3.17 -3.76 -16.23
CA ASP A 91 -2.16 -2.70 -16.20
C ASP A 91 -1.16 -2.86 -15.04
N ALA A 92 -1.39 -3.81 -14.12
CA ALA A 92 -0.57 -3.97 -12.91
C ALA A 92 0.91 -4.24 -13.24
N ALA A 93 1.19 -5.06 -14.25
CA ALA A 93 2.55 -5.41 -14.66
C ALA A 93 3.35 -4.23 -15.22
N ASP A 94 2.67 -3.20 -15.73
CA ASP A 94 3.30 -1.98 -16.23
C ASP A 94 3.42 -0.91 -15.13
N ALA A 95 2.54 -0.96 -14.12
CA ALA A 95 2.45 0.03 -13.05
C ALA A 95 3.30 -0.31 -11.81
N LEU A 96 3.57 -1.59 -11.56
CA LEU A 96 4.27 -2.07 -10.38
C LEU A 96 5.58 -2.80 -10.77
N PRO A 97 6.64 -2.71 -9.95
CA PRO A 97 7.79 -3.59 -10.07
C PRO A 97 7.37 -5.06 -10.03
N GLU A 98 8.01 -5.91 -10.86
CA GLU A 98 7.71 -7.34 -10.94
C GLU A 98 7.74 -8.04 -9.57
N LEU A 99 8.70 -7.66 -8.70
CA LEU A 99 8.84 -8.23 -7.36
C LEU A 99 7.79 -7.74 -6.35
N LEU A 100 6.96 -6.75 -6.71
CA LEU A 100 5.80 -6.33 -5.91
C LEU A 100 4.49 -6.98 -6.35
N LEU A 101 4.46 -7.61 -7.53
CA LEU A 101 3.28 -8.33 -8.00
C LEU A 101 3.00 -9.54 -7.10
N LEU A 102 1.72 -9.73 -6.74
CA LEU A 102 1.29 -10.86 -5.95
C LEU A 102 1.49 -12.17 -6.72
N CYS A 103 1.89 -13.19 -5.97
CA CYS A 103 1.93 -14.55 -6.48
C CYS A 103 1.37 -15.52 -5.44
N ASP A 104 0.79 -16.62 -5.93
CA ASP A 104 0.30 -17.69 -5.06
C ASP A 104 1.47 -18.47 -4.48
N LEU A 105 1.42 -18.71 -3.16
CA LEU A 105 2.40 -19.51 -2.44
C LEU A 105 1.74 -20.71 -1.76
N GLU A 106 1.92 -21.90 -2.32
CA GLU A 106 1.45 -23.15 -1.70
C GLU A 106 2.52 -23.74 -0.77
N VAL A 107 2.21 -23.82 0.53
CA VAL A 107 3.12 -24.36 1.56
C VAL A 107 2.45 -25.37 2.46
N ARG A 108 3.25 -26.31 3.00
CA ARG A 108 2.82 -27.25 4.04
C ARG A 108 3.33 -26.77 5.39
N ILE A 109 2.44 -26.23 6.21
CA ILE A 109 2.72 -25.80 7.57
C ILE A 109 1.93 -26.65 8.57
N PRO A 110 2.35 -26.73 9.85
CA PRO A 110 1.56 -27.42 10.84
C PRO A 110 0.19 -26.73 11.06
N ARG A 111 -0.77 -27.49 11.60
CA ARG A 111 -2.16 -27.01 11.71
C ARG A 111 -2.32 -25.93 12.78
N ILE A 112 -1.41 -25.83 13.73
CA ILE A 112 -1.47 -24.80 14.78
C ILE A 112 -1.25 -23.40 14.19
N GLU A 113 -0.37 -23.27 13.20
CA GLU A 113 -0.09 -22.01 12.49
C GLU A 113 -1.28 -21.56 11.66
N VAL A 114 -1.93 -22.48 10.93
CA VAL A 114 -3.16 -22.18 10.17
C VAL A 114 -4.24 -21.62 11.10
N VAL A 115 -4.48 -22.29 12.23
CA VAL A 115 -5.49 -21.85 13.20
C VAL A 115 -5.09 -20.49 13.81
N ALA A 116 -3.81 -20.26 14.09
CA ALA A 116 -3.35 -18.98 14.61
C ALA A 116 -3.60 -17.84 13.60
N LEU A 117 -3.23 -18.04 12.33
CA LEU A 117 -3.46 -17.07 11.26
C LEU A 117 -4.95 -16.75 11.09
N GLU A 118 -5.82 -17.77 11.04
CA GLU A 118 -7.28 -17.58 10.96
C GLU A 118 -7.82 -16.74 12.13
N ARG A 119 -7.28 -16.92 13.34
CA ARG A 119 -7.70 -16.15 14.53
C ARG A 119 -7.19 -14.72 14.53
N LEU A 120 -5.96 -14.49 14.06
CA LEU A 120 -5.39 -13.16 13.92
C LEU A 120 -6.16 -12.36 12.85
N ALA A 121 -6.37 -12.98 11.68
CA ALA A 121 -7.17 -12.44 10.59
C ALA A 121 -8.57 -12.02 11.08
N ALA A 122 -9.27 -12.92 11.78
CA ALA A 122 -10.59 -12.62 12.33
C ALA A 122 -10.58 -11.53 13.42
N ARG A 123 -9.53 -11.43 14.24
CA ARG A 123 -9.39 -10.39 15.26
C ARG A 123 -9.26 -9.01 14.63
N ASP A 124 -8.49 -8.91 13.56
CA ASP A 124 -8.11 -7.64 12.94
C ASP A 124 -9.00 -7.28 11.74
N GLY A 125 -9.98 -8.14 11.40
CA GLY A 125 -10.88 -7.93 10.26
C GLY A 125 -10.19 -8.06 8.91
N LYS A 126 -9.11 -8.84 8.83
CA LYS A 126 -8.28 -9.04 7.63
C LYS A 126 -8.44 -10.44 7.05
N SER A 127 -7.94 -10.64 5.84
CA SER A 127 -7.74 -11.97 5.27
C SER A 127 -6.53 -12.69 5.91
N VAL A 128 -6.45 -14.01 5.79
CA VAL A 128 -5.26 -14.78 6.18
C VAL A 128 -4.05 -14.33 5.35
N ASP A 129 -4.26 -14.06 4.07
CA ASP A 129 -3.23 -13.63 3.13
C ASP A 129 -2.63 -12.28 3.55
N ALA A 130 -3.45 -11.31 3.95
CA ALA A 130 -2.98 -10.01 4.43
C ALA A 130 -2.14 -10.12 5.71
N VAL A 131 -2.54 -11.00 6.64
CA VAL A 131 -1.75 -11.27 7.85
C VAL A 131 -0.42 -11.92 7.49
N LEU A 132 -0.43 -12.96 6.66
CA LEU A 132 0.78 -13.68 6.27
C LEU A 132 1.72 -12.80 5.46
N ALA A 133 1.20 -11.97 4.55
CA ALA A 133 1.98 -11.03 3.75
C ALA A 133 2.71 -10.01 4.63
N SER A 134 2.07 -9.53 5.71
CA SER A 134 2.71 -8.62 6.67
C SER A 134 3.91 -9.30 7.36
N GLU A 135 3.72 -10.52 7.89
CA GLU A 135 4.79 -11.25 8.56
C GLU A 135 5.94 -11.61 7.60
N LEU A 136 5.62 -11.96 6.35
CA LEU A 136 6.62 -12.21 5.31
C LEU A 136 7.36 -10.92 4.94
N ARG A 137 6.69 -9.77 4.90
CA ARG A 137 7.32 -8.47 4.65
C ARG A 137 8.29 -8.08 5.77
N ASP A 138 7.94 -8.36 7.03
CA ASP A 138 8.85 -8.14 8.16
C ASP A 138 10.09 -9.03 8.06
N LEU A 139 9.90 -10.31 7.71
CA LEU A 139 11.01 -11.23 7.45
C LEU A 139 11.91 -10.74 6.31
N VAL A 140 11.31 -10.33 5.20
CA VAL A 140 12.02 -9.82 4.01
C VAL A 140 12.81 -8.56 4.37
N SER A 141 12.21 -7.62 5.11
CA SER A 141 12.86 -6.41 5.59
C SER A 141 14.05 -6.72 6.50
N ALA A 142 13.89 -7.68 7.43
CA ALA A 142 14.95 -8.11 8.34
C ALA A 142 16.13 -8.79 7.62
N GLN A 143 15.91 -9.36 6.43
CA GLN A 143 16.93 -10.01 5.62
C GLN A 143 17.41 -9.15 4.42
N SER A 144 16.97 -7.89 4.34
CA SER A 144 17.14 -7.02 3.17
C SER A 144 18.59 -6.91 2.70
N GLU A 145 19.54 -6.69 3.61
CA GLU A 145 20.96 -6.55 3.26
C GLU A 145 21.50 -7.77 2.49
N TRP A 146 21.10 -8.98 2.89
CA TRP A 146 21.49 -10.19 2.20
C TRP A 146 20.70 -10.38 0.91
N LEU A 147 19.37 -10.21 0.96
CA LEU A 147 18.48 -10.38 -0.19
C LEU A 147 18.85 -9.44 -1.35
N SER A 148 19.18 -8.18 -1.07
CA SER A 148 19.65 -7.21 -2.08
C SER A 148 20.92 -7.64 -2.81
N ARG A 149 21.77 -8.48 -2.19
CA ARG A 149 22.99 -9.01 -2.83
C ARG A 149 22.72 -10.21 -3.73
N VAL A 150 21.64 -10.95 -3.49
CA VAL A 150 21.40 -12.25 -4.14
C VAL A 150 20.18 -12.26 -5.07
N ILE A 151 19.25 -11.33 -4.92
CA ILE A 151 18.07 -11.17 -5.77
C ILE A 151 18.24 -9.88 -6.58
N PRO A 152 18.47 -9.94 -7.90
CA PRO A 152 18.49 -8.77 -8.76
C PRO A 152 17.18 -7.97 -8.66
N GLY A 153 17.29 -6.65 -8.54
CA GLY A 153 16.12 -5.75 -8.46
C GLY A 153 15.44 -5.69 -7.10
N PHE A 154 15.87 -6.48 -6.12
CA PHE A 154 15.23 -6.52 -4.79
C PHE A 154 15.31 -5.19 -4.04
N GLU A 155 16.47 -4.54 -4.04
CA GLU A 155 16.64 -3.23 -3.37
C GLU A 155 15.69 -2.18 -3.97
N ALA A 156 15.57 -2.14 -5.29
CA ALA A 156 14.66 -1.22 -5.97
C ALA A 156 13.19 -1.54 -5.67
N ALA A 157 12.82 -2.81 -5.61
CA ALA A 157 11.46 -3.22 -5.25
C ALA A 157 11.11 -2.91 -3.79
N LEU A 158 12.07 -3.06 -2.87
CA LEU A 158 11.89 -2.74 -1.46
C LEU A 158 11.81 -1.23 -1.21
N ALA A 159 12.55 -0.43 -1.97
CA ALA A 159 12.54 1.01 -1.87
C ALA A 159 11.32 1.65 -2.55
N TRP A 160 10.70 0.96 -3.50
CA TRP A 160 9.53 1.45 -4.22
C TRP A 160 8.42 1.88 -3.23
N PRO A 161 7.78 3.05 -3.42
CA PRO A 161 7.83 3.91 -4.62
C PRO A 161 8.97 4.96 -4.66
N TYR A 162 9.92 4.96 -3.74
CA TYR A 162 11.04 5.91 -3.64
C TYR A 162 12.22 5.62 -4.57
#